data_AF-U6JFE6-F1
#
_entry.id   AF-U6JFE6-F1
#
_cell.length_a   1.000
_cell.length_b   1.000
_cell.length_c   1.000
_cell.angle_alpha   90.00
_cell.angle_beta   90.00
_cell.angle_gamma   90.00
#
_symmetry.space_group_name_H-M   'P 1'
#
loop_
_entity.id
_entity.type
_entity.pdbx_description
1 polymer ?
#
loop_
_entity_poly.entity_id
_entity_poly.type
_entity_poly.pdbx_seq_one_letter_code
_entity_poly.pdbx_strand_id
1 'polypeptide(L)'
;MSSRCVPTFIRRGFAERRAVKGVAAVAKTREIDVEKDAYKLVNFCCINYRIDDQPIPLKPDSEYPDWLWSIRVSRRPPKLVEIDPDSYYYWRRIRRLHNRHLNNLAAADGWHRREHRDPRSHSDRSYGDLAYALKKWLQQQANRL
;
A
#
# COMPACT_ATOMS: atom_id res chain seq x y z
N MET A 1 17.39 46.44 21.27
CA MET A 1 17.19 45.33 22.22
C MET A 1 16.78 44.11 21.42
N SER A 2 17.72 43.19 21.19
CA SER A 2 17.57 42.06 20.27
C SER A 2 16.82 40.91 20.95
N SER A 3 15.55 40.75 20.61
CA SER A 3 14.73 39.60 21.00
C SER A 3 15.15 38.39 20.18
N ARG A 4 15.99 37.54 20.78
CA ARG A 4 16.29 36.21 20.24
C ARG A 4 15.02 35.35 20.31
N CYS A 5 14.33 35.20 19.19
CA CYS A 5 13.28 34.20 19.04
C CYS A 5 13.93 32.81 19.06
N VAL A 6 13.76 32.08 20.16
CA VAL A 6 14.17 30.68 20.27
C VAL A 6 13.25 29.86 19.38
N PRO A 7 13.76 29.03 18.43
CA PRO A 7 12.89 28.17 17.65
C PRO A 7 12.30 27.12 18.60
N THR A 8 11.02 27.23 18.89
CA THR A 8 10.27 26.14 19.53
C THR A 8 10.20 25.01 18.51
N PHE A 9 11.11 24.04 18.63
CA PHE A 9 10.94 22.74 18.00
C PHE A 9 9.67 22.12 18.59
N ILE A 10 8.53 22.31 17.94
CA ILE A 10 7.32 21.54 18.22
C ILE A 10 7.64 20.12 17.78
N ARG A 11 8.21 19.33 18.69
CA ARG A 11 8.24 17.88 18.55
C ARG A 11 6.78 17.45 18.48
N ARG A 12 6.30 17.13 17.27
CA ARG A 12 5.08 16.33 17.10
C ARG A 12 5.36 14.98 17.76
N GLY A 13 5.12 14.90 19.06
CA GLY A 13 5.06 13.65 19.78
C GLY A 13 3.91 12.88 19.17
N PHE A 14 4.20 11.97 18.24
CA PHE A 14 3.37 10.78 18.14
C PHE A 14 3.29 10.26 19.58
N ALA A 15 2.07 10.09 20.11
CA ALA A 15 1.89 9.48 21.42
C ALA A 15 2.77 8.22 21.43
N GLU A 16 3.83 8.24 22.24
CA GLU A 16 4.67 7.08 22.44
C GLU A 16 3.69 6.02 22.91
N ARG A 17 3.47 5.00 22.06
CA ARG A 17 2.62 3.88 22.45
C ARG A 17 3.31 3.33 23.68
N ARG A 18 2.76 3.61 24.86
CA ARG A 18 3.19 2.96 26.09
C ARG A 18 3.14 1.48 25.76
N ALA A 19 4.32 0.87 25.65
CA ALA A 19 4.43 -0.56 25.50
C ALA A 19 3.84 -1.11 26.80
N VAL A 20 2.54 -1.39 26.78
CA VAL A 20 1.90 -2.15 27.82
C VAL A 20 2.68 -3.46 27.81
N LYS A 21 3.45 -3.68 28.88
CA LYS A 21 4.02 -4.99 29.24
C LYS A 21 2.85 -5.91 29.61
N GLY A 22 1.95 -6.12 28.67
CA GLY A 22 1.21 -7.35 28.56
C GLY A 22 2.06 -8.16 27.60
N VAL A 23 2.46 -9.35 28.02
CA VAL A 23 2.76 -10.41 27.07
C VAL A 23 1.50 -10.47 26.21
N ALA A 24 1.50 -9.79 25.06
CA ALA A 24 0.62 -10.13 23.98
C ALA A 24 1.05 -11.56 23.72
N ALA A 25 0.34 -12.50 24.33
CA ALA A 25 0.36 -13.88 23.91
C ALA A 25 0.05 -13.75 22.44
N VAL A 26 1.11 -13.78 21.63
CA VAL A 26 1.02 -14.05 20.21
C VAL A 26 0.44 -15.44 20.24
N ALA A 27 -0.89 -15.52 20.31
CA ALA A 27 -1.63 -16.74 20.21
C ALA A 27 -1.11 -17.34 18.92
N LYS A 28 -0.28 -18.37 19.06
CA LYS A 28 0.44 -18.95 17.93
C LYS A 28 -0.62 -19.22 16.88
N THR A 29 -0.45 -18.63 15.71
CA THR A 29 -1.37 -18.87 14.59
C THR A 29 -1.50 -20.38 14.45
N ARG A 30 -2.72 -20.89 14.57
CA ARG A 30 -2.95 -22.33 14.51
C ARG A 30 -2.57 -22.79 13.11
N GLU A 31 -1.48 -23.54 13.00
CA GLU A 31 -1.11 -24.24 11.78
C GLU A 31 -2.08 -25.41 11.64
N ILE A 32 -2.90 -25.39 10.59
CA ILE A 32 -3.81 -26.48 10.27
C ILE A 32 -3.04 -27.45 9.38
N ASP A 33 -2.94 -28.70 9.79
CA ASP A 33 -2.29 -29.73 9.00
C ASP A 33 -3.00 -29.92 7.67
N VAL A 34 -2.23 -30.00 6.58
CA VAL A 34 -2.76 -30.19 5.24
C VAL A 34 -2.99 -31.68 4.98
N GLU A 35 -4.14 -32.01 4.40
CA GLU A 35 -4.48 -33.37 3.96
C GLU A 35 -3.48 -33.88 2.90
N LYS A 36 -3.02 -35.13 3.05
CA LYS A 36 -2.00 -35.76 2.18
C LYS A 36 -2.55 -36.90 1.32
N ASP A 37 -3.80 -37.29 1.52
CA ASP A 37 -4.41 -38.39 0.78
C ASP A 37 -4.85 -37.94 -0.61
N ALA A 38 -4.27 -38.56 -1.66
CA ALA A 38 -4.56 -38.23 -3.05
C ALA A 38 -6.04 -38.46 -3.41
N TYR A 39 -6.68 -39.51 -2.88
CA TYR A 39 -8.08 -39.81 -3.19
C TYR A 39 -9.01 -38.70 -2.67
N LYS A 40 -8.72 -38.19 -1.47
CA LYS A 40 -9.48 -37.08 -0.88
C LYS A 40 -9.28 -35.78 -1.66
N LEU A 41 -8.05 -35.47 -2.05
CA LEU A 41 -7.72 -34.22 -2.76
C LEU A 41 -8.33 -34.12 -4.16
N VAL A 42 -8.53 -35.24 -4.83
CA VAL A 42 -9.14 -35.27 -6.18
C VAL A 42 -10.65 -35.17 -6.12
N ASN A 43 -11.29 -35.77 -5.11
CA ASN A 43 -12.76 -35.88 -5.04
C ASN A 43 -13.42 -34.84 -4.13
N PHE A 44 -12.67 -34.23 -3.21
CA PHE A 44 -13.21 -33.35 -2.18
C PHE A 44 -12.45 -32.03 -2.07
N CYS A 45 -13.18 -30.99 -1.69
CA CYS A 45 -12.69 -29.66 -1.40
C CYS A 45 -12.35 -29.52 0.10
N CYS A 46 -11.06 -29.63 0.44
CA CYS A 46 -10.55 -29.57 1.82
C CYS A 46 -10.33 -28.13 2.33
N ILE A 47 -11.34 -27.25 2.23
CA ILE A 47 -11.26 -25.84 2.69
C ILE A 47 -11.74 -25.66 4.14
N ASN A 48 -12.41 -26.67 4.71
CA ASN A 48 -13.08 -26.49 5.98
C ASN A 48 -12.10 -26.26 7.15
N TYR A 49 -12.41 -25.26 7.97
CA TYR A 49 -11.64 -24.92 9.18
C TYR A 49 -12.34 -25.33 10.47
N ARG A 50 -13.60 -25.79 10.39
CA ARG A 50 -14.35 -26.32 11.53
C ARG A 50 -14.01 -27.79 11.72
N ILE A 51 -13.90 -28.21 12.98
CA ILE A 51 -13.40 -29.54 13.36
C ILE A 51 -14.40 -30.66 13.00
N ASP A 52 -15.71 -30.37 13.08
CA ASP A 52 -16.75 -31.42 12.98
C ASP A 52 -17.37 -31.55 11.59
N ASP A 53 -17.05 -30.64 10.68
CA ASP A 53 -17.68 -30.61 9.37
C ASP A 53 -16.97 -31.56 8.39
N GLN A 54 -17.77 -32.28 7.60
CA GLN A 54 -17.26 -33.16 6.56
C GLN A 54 -16.70 -32.38 5.35
N PRO A 55 -15.72 -32.95 4.63
CA PRO A 55 -15.17 -32.34 3.42
C PRO A 55 -16.22 -32.30 2.30
N ILE A 56 -16.28 -31.19 1.56
CA ILE A 56 -17.31 -30.95 0.55
C ILE A 56 -16.94 -31.72 -0.72
N PRO A 57 -17.79 -32.61 -1.27
CA PRO A 57 -17.48 -33.32 -2.51
C PRO A 57 -17.48 -32.37 -3.71
N LEU A 58 -16.53 -32.57 -4.63
CA LEU A 58 -16.49 -31.84 -5.90
C LEU A 58 -17.60 -32.34 -6.81
N LYS A 59 -18.26 -31.40 -7.47
CA LYS A 59 -19.35 -31.65 -8.41
C LYS A 59 -18.78 -31.88 -9.82
N PRO A 60 -19.54 -32.48 -10.75
CA PRO A 60 -19.14 -32.54 -12.15
C PRO A 60 -19.08 -31.13 -12.76
N ASP A 61 -18.26 -30.97 -13.81
CA ASP A 61 -18.00 -29.67 -14.45
C ASP A 61 -19.27 -28.94 -14.93
N SER A 62 -20.32 -29.68 -15.30
CA SER A 62 -21.60 -29.14 -15.76
C SER A 62 -22.41 -28.39 -14.69
N GLU A 63 -22.12 -28.62 -13.41
CA GLU A 63 -22.79 -27.91 -12.31
C GLU A 63 -22.16 -26.53 -12.03
N TYR A 64 -20.93 -26.33 -12.49
CA TYR A 64 -20.22 -25.06 -12.31
C TYR A 64 -20.54 -24.10 -13.45
N PRO A 65 -20.61 -22.78 -13.18
CA PRO A 65 -20.95 -21.82 -14.20
C PRO A 65 -19.82 -21.66 -15.23
N ASP A 66 -20.18 -21.45 -16.50
CA ASP A 66 -19.26 -21.39 -17.64
C ASP A 66 -18.13 -20.36 -17.48
N TRP A 67 -18.40 -19.24 -16.79
CA TRP A 67 -17.40 -18.20 -16.58
C TRP A 67 -16.19 -18.69 -15.77
N LEU A 68 -16.32 -19.75 -14.95
CA LEU A 68 -15.22 -20.32 -14.20
C LEU A 68 -14.09 -20.79 -15.13
N TRP A 69 -14.47 -21.43 -16.23
CA TRP A 69 -13.54 -21.96 -17.23
C TRP A 69 -12.97 -20.87 -18.15
N SER A 70 -13.58 -19.69 -18.15
CA SER A 70 -13.07 -18.51 -18.87
C SER A 70 -11.99 -17.75 -18.10
N ILE A 71 -11.77 -18.04 -16.82
CA ILE A 71 -10.80 -17.33 -15.97
C ILE A 71 -9.37 -17.67 -16.42
N ARG A 72 -8.52 -16.64 -16.55
CA ARG A 72 -7.12 -16.83 -16.91
C ARG A 72 -6.32 -17.46 -15.74
N VAL A 73 -5.83 -18.68 -15.96
CA VAL A 73 -5.04 -19.45 -14.97
C VAL A 73 -3.54 -19.09 -14.99
N SER A 74 -3.10 -18.24 -15.92
CA SER A 74 -1.68 -17.91 -16.05
C SER A 74 -1.15 -17.14 -14.84
N ARG A 75 -0.06 -17.63 -14.25
CA ARG A 75 0.60 -17.00 -13.09
C ARG A 75 0.98 -15.55 -13.32
N ARG A 76 1.43 -15.22 -14.54
CA ARG A 76 1.81 -13.85 -14.90
C ARG A 76 0.60 -13.06 -15.41
N PRO A 77 0.47 -11.78 -15.01
CA PRO A 77 -0.46 -10.85 -15.64
C PRO A 77 -0.11 -10.68 -17.13
N PRO A 78 -1.11 -10.35 -17.98
CA PRO A 78 -0.85 -10.13 -19.40
C PRO A 78 0.01 -8.87 -19.56
N LYS A 79 0.73 -8.80 -20.67
CA LYS A 79 1.52 -7.61 -20.98
C LYS A 79 0.59 -6.45 -21.31
N LEU A 80 1.07 -5.22 -21.14
CA LEU A 80 0.25 -4.04 -21.38
C LEU A 80 -0.24 -3.94 -22.84
N VAL A 81 0.59 -4.39 -23.78
CA VAL A 81 0.29 -4.41 -25.23
C VAL A 81 -0.86 -5.37 -25.57
N GLU A 82 -1.08 -6.41 -24.78
CA GLU A 82 -2.12 -7.42 -25.01
C GLU A 82 -3.47 -7.02 -24.41
N ILE A 83 -3.52 -5.94 -23.62
CA ILE A 83 -4.73 -5.49 -22.94
C ILE A 83 -5.36 -4.37 -23.74
N ASP A 84 -6.66 -4.47 -23.96
CA ASP A 84 -7.47 -3.43 -24.58
C ASP A 84 -7.38 -2.07 -23.82
N PRO A 85 -6.94 -0.97 -24.46
CA PRO A 85 -6.82 0.35 -23.85
C PRO A 85 -8.13 0.92 -23.27
N ASP A 86 -9.28 0.54 -23.82
CA ASP A 86 -10.58 1.03 -23.39
C ASP A 86 -11.12 0.27 -22.17
N SER A 87 -10.46 -0.83 -21.78
CA SER A 87 -10.82 -1.60 -20.59
C SER A 87 -10.39 -0.91 -19.30
N TYR A 88 -11.26 -0.95 -18.28
CA TYR A 88 -10.91 -0.53 -16.91
C TYR A 88 -9.67 -1.27 -16.36
N TYR A 89 -9.47 -2.53 -16.76
CA TYR A 89 -8.32 -3.33 -16.33
C TYR A 89 -6.99 -2.72 -16.79
N TYR A 90 -6.94 -2.17 -18.00
CA TYR A 90 -5.77 -1.51 -18.57
C TYR A 90 -5.31 -0.34 -17.69
N TRP A 91 -6.21 0.58 -17.36
CA TRP A 91 -5.89 1.75 -16.56
C TRP A 91 -5.53 1.40 -15.11
N ARG A 92 -6.14 0.36 -14.54
CA ARG A 92 -5.71 -0.19 -13.25
C ARG A 92 -4.29 -0.75 -13.32
N ARG A 93 -3.92 -1.38 -14.44
CA ARG A 93 -2.56 -1.89 -14.67
C ARG A 93 -1.55 -0.77 -14.80
N ILE A 94 -1.85 0.27 -15.58
CA ILE A 94 -1.03 1.49 -15.74
C ILE A 94 -0.73 2.12 -14.39
N ARG A 95 -1.76 2.40 -13.59
CA ARG A 95 -1.58 3.03 -12.26
C ARG A 95 -0.65 2.22 -11.35
N ARG A 96 -0.79 0.89 -11.35
CA ARG A 96 0.10 0.01 -10.57
C ARG A 96 1.55 0.06 -11.07
N LEU A 97 1.77 0.10 -12.39
CA LEU A 97 3.10 0.21 -12.98
C LEU A 97 3.73 1.57 -12.69
N HIS A 98 2.96 2.65 -12.79
CA HIS A 98 3.40 4.00 -12.46
C HIS A 98 3.81 4.10 -10.98
N ASN A 99 2.98 3.61 -10.05
CA ASN A 99 3.34 3.61 -8.63
C ASN A 99 4.61 2.81 -8.35
N ARG A 100 4.80 1.68 -9.05
CA ARG A 100 6.04 0.90 -8.93
C ARG A 100 7.24 1.68 -9.47
N HIS A 101 7.09 2.37 -10.60
CA HIS A 101 8.13 3.21 -11.17
C HIS A 101 8.51 4.35 -10.21
N LEU A 102 7.53 5.05 -9.64
CA LEU A 102 7.77 6.09 -8.63
C LEU A 102 8.49 5.54 -7.40
N ASN A 103 8.08 4.37 -6.90
CA ASN A 103 8.77 3.74 -5.76
C ASN A 103 10.22 3.37 -6.09
N ASN A 104 10.49 2.91 -7.32
CA ASN A 104 11.84 2.60 -7.78
C ASN A 104 12.70 3.87 -7.91
N LEU A 105 12.13 4.95 -8.46
CA LEU A 105 12.80 6.25 -8.53
C LEU A 105 13.09 6.79 -7.13
N ALA A 106 12.12 6.74 -6.23
CA ALA A 106 12.27 7.19 -4.86
C ALA A 106 13.28 6.33 -4.07
N ALA A 107 13.44 5.06 -4.42
CA ALA A 107 14.49 4.21 -3.86
C ALA A 107 15.88 4.58 -4.39
N ALA A 108 16.01 4.86 -5.70
CA ALA A 108 17.27 5.26 -6.33
C ALA A 108 17.75 6.64 -5.87
N ASP A 109 16.86 7.63 -5.94
CA ASP A 109 17.10 9.02 -5.52
C ASP A 109 17.11 9.16 -3.98
N GLY A 110 16.60 8.15 -3.27
CA GLY A 110 16.62 8.13 -1.81
C GLY A 110 15.58 9.04 -1.14
N TRP A 111 14.52 9.48 -1.83
CA TRP A 111 13.45 10.32 -1.27
C TRP A 111 12.75 9.70 -0.04
N HIS A 112 12.87 8.38 0.14
CA HIS A 112 12.40 7.67 1.31
C HIS A 112 13.37 7.69 2.50
N ARG A 113 14.63 8.09 2.33
CA ARG A 113 15.57 8.23 3.45
C ARG A 113 15.03 9.28 4.40
N ARG A 114 15.19 9.02 5.70
CA ARG A 114 14.76 9.95 6.76
C ARG A 114 15.35 11.36 6.57
N GLU A 115 16.53 11.41 5.95
CA GLU A 115 17.30 12.60 5.62
C GLU A 115 16.61 13.50 4.58
N HIS A 116 15.91 12.90 3.62
CA HIS A 116 15.20 13.60 2.54
C HIS A 116 13.72 13.85 2.86
N ARG A 117 13.21 13.36 4.01
CA ARG A 117 11.92 13.81 4.53
C ARG A 117 12.08 15.22 5.06
N ASP A 118 11.70 16.21 4.26
CA ASP A 118 11.60 17.58 4.77
C ASP A 118 10.65 17.61 6.00
N PRO A 119 11.11 18.11 7.16
CA PRO A 119 10.36 18.08 8.41
C PRO A 119 9.14 19.01 8.42
N ARG A 120 9.00 19.88 7.42
CA ARG A 120 7.90 20.83 7.30
C ARG A 120 6.56 20.11 7.14
N SER A 121 5.50 20.70 7.69
CA SER A 121 4.13 20.20 7.50
C SER A 121 3.75 20.26 6.02
N HIS A 122 2.84 19.40 5.55
CA HIS A 122 2.39 19.45 4.16
C HIS A 122 1.85 20.83 3.78
N SER A 123 1.13 21.49 4.71
CA SER A 123 0.67 22.88 4.60
C SER A 123 1.82 23.87 4.36
N ASP A 124 2.95 23.68 5.04
CA ASP A 124 4.11 24.57 4.94
C ASP A 124 4.86 24.37 3.61
N ARG A 125 4.83 23.15 3.04
CA ARG A 125 5.36 22.90 1.70
C ARG A 125 4.48 23.52 0.61
N SER A 126 3.16 23.39 0.74
CA SER A 126 2.22 23.87 -0.27
C SER A 126 2.06 25.39 -0.24
N TYR A 127 1.96 25.99 0.94
CA TYR A 127 1.65 27.40 1.11
C TYR A 127 2.83 28.24 1.63
N GLY A 128 3.81 27.63 2.29
CA GLY A 128 4.96 28.36 2.83
C GLY A 128 5.89 28.89 1.75
N ASP A 129 6.15 28.10 0.70
CA ASP A 129 6.98 28.55 -0.43
C ASP A 129 6.27 29.65 -1.24
N LEU A 130 4.93 29.56 -1.37
CA LEU A 130 4.12 30.60 -2.02
C LEU A 130 4.08 31.89 -1.20
N ALA A 131 3.88 31.80 0.12
CA ALA A 131 3.93 32.95 1.01
C ALA A 131 5.31 33.62 1.03
N TYR A 132 6.40 32.82 1.01
CA TYR A 132 7.77 33.31 0.91
C TYR A 132 8.02 34.02 -0.43
N ALA A 133 7.60 33.41 -1.54
CA ALA A 133 7.72 34.00 -2.88
C ALA A 133 6.95 35.33 -3.00
N LEU A 134 5.72 35.38 -2.49
CA LEU A 134 4.89 36.58 -2.46
C LEU A 134 5.54 37.69 -1.63
N LYS A 135 6.03 37.36 -0.44
CA LYS A 135 6.68 38.34 0.44
C LYS A 135 7.96 38.90 -0.19
N LYS A 136 8.78 38.03 -0.80
CA LYS A 136 9.99 38.44 -1.55
C LYS A 136 9.63 39.35 -2.73
N TRP A 137 8.59 38.99 -3.48
CA TRP A 137 8.10 39.79 -4.61
C TRP A 137 7.62 41.18 -4.16
N LEU A 138 6.79 41.25 -3.12
CA LEU A 138 6.32 42.52 -2.54
C LEU A 138 7.47 43.40 -2.06
N GLN A 139 8.49 42.81 -1.44
CA GLN A 139 9.65 43.53 -0.95
C GLN A 139 10.54 44.06 -2.10
N GLN A 140 10.61 43.34 -3.22
CA GLN A 140 11.25 43.84 -4.44
C GLN A 140 10.47 45.00 -5.07
N GLN A 141 9.14 45.01 -5.00
CA GLN A 141 8.33 46.14 -5.47
C GLN A 141 8.52 47.37 -4.58
N ALA A 142 8.53 47.19 -3.26
CA ALA A 142 8.77 48.28 -2.32
C ALA A 142 10.15 48.93 -2.48
N ASN A 143 11.17 48.15 -2.85
CA ASN A 143 12.53 48.66 -3.09
C ASN A 143 12.72 49.28 -4.50
N ARG A 144 11.72 49.19 -5.38
CA ARG A 144 11.72 49.83 -6.71
C ARG A 144 11.09 51.22 -6.69
N LEU A 145 10.43 51.59 -5.60
CA LEU A 145 9.95 52.94 -5.30
C LEU A 145 11.00 53.68 -4.46
#